data_AF-A0A3C1LEF9-F1
#
_entry.id   AF-A0A3C1LEF9-F1
#
_cell.length_a   1.000
_cell.length_b   1.000
_cell.length_c   1.000
_cell.angle_alpha   90.00
_cell.angle_beta   90.00
_cell.angle_gamma   90.00
#
_symmetry.space_group_name_H-M   'P 1'
#
loop_
_entity.id
_entity.type
_entity.pdbx_description
1 polymer ?
#
loop_
_entity_poly.entity_id
_entity_poly.type
_entity_poly.pdbx_seq_one_letter_code
_entity_poly.pdbx_strand_id
1 'polypeptide(L)'
;MQSNQRRKFIQQASMLSLGALLLQRNSFASLLAGNKIFGIQVYSVKEDMAKDPKATLKQLSKYGYKKIESFEGPQGIFWGMTNKEYAAYLKGLGMQPTSSHCDISKDFERKAAEAAEIGMEYLICPYKGAQKSIDDYKRIADEF
;
A
#
# COMPACT_ATOMS: atom_id res chain seq x y z
N MET A 1 -3.02 64.02 12.93
CA MET A 1 -3.44 62.86 13.76
C MET A 1 -3.49 61.51 13.01
N GLN A 2 -2.74 61.29 11.91
CA GLN A 2 -2.80 60.01 11.15
C GLN A 2 -1.65 59.01 11.43
N SER A 3 -0.57 59.40 12.12
CA SER A 3 0.62 58.54 12.31
C SER A 3 0.39 57.34 13.24
N ASN A 4 -0.58 57.42 14.17
CA ASN A 4 -0.87 56.35 15.13
C ASN A 4 -1.64 55.16 14.54
N GLN A 5 -2.40 55.36 13.46
CA GLN A 5 -3.22 54.31 12.85
C GLN A 5 -2.38 53.33 12.02
N ARG A 6 -1.39 53.84 11.26
CA ARG A 6 -0.47 53.00 10.46
C ARG A 6 0.40 52.10 11.34
N ARG A 7 0.89 52.64 12.47
CA ARG A 7 1.73 51.91 13.42
C ARG A 7 0.97 50.78 14.10
N LYS A 8 -0.29 51.03 14.50
CA LYS A 8 -1.20 50.01 15.04
C LYS A 8 -1.54 48.94 14.02
N PHE A 9 -1.79 49.31 12.77
CA PHE A 9 -2.05 48.36 11.69
C PHE A 9 -0.87 47.41 11.46
N ILE A 10 0.36 47.93 11.38
CA ILE A 10 1.56 47.09 11.24
C ILE A 10 1.71 46.17 12.45
N GLN A 11 1.52 46.66 13.68
CA GLN A 11 1.61 45.83 14.88
C GLN A 11 0.57 44.70 14.89
N GLN A 12 -0.68 45.01 14.52
CA GLN A 12 -1.76 44.02 14.47
C GLN A 12 -1.53 42.99 13.36
N ALA A 13 -1.10 43.43 12.16
CA ALA A 13 -0.75 42.54 11.06
C ALA A 13 0.43 41.63 11.40
N SER A 14 1.46 42.16 12.09
CA SER A 14 2.61 41.37 12.58
C SER A 14 2.19 40.35 13.64
N MET A 15 1.30 40.70 14.56
CA MET A 15 0.79 39.76 15.58
C MET A 15 -0.08 38.65 14.96
N LEU A 16 -0.94 38.98 13.99
CA LEU A 16 -1.78 38.01 13.27
C LEU A 16 -0.94 37.02 12.47
N SER A 17 0.10 37.50 11.77
CA SER A 17 0.99 36.65 10.98
C SER A 17 1.84 35.72 11.83
N LEU A 18 2.36 36.20 12.98
CA LEU A 18 3.00 35.35 13.99
C LEU A 18 2.05 34.31 14.59
N GLY A 19 0.80 34.70 14.89
CA GLY A 19 -0.23 33.78 15.37
C GLY A 19 -0.55 32.67 14.37
N ALA A 20 -0.67 33.00 13.08
CA ALA A 20 -0.88 32.04 12.01
C ALA A 20 0.28 31.05 11.85
N LEU A 21 1.53 31.53 11.94
CA LEU A 21 2.73 30.68 11.84
C LEU A 21 2.86 29.71 13.03
N LEU A 22 2.51 30.14 14.23
CA LEU A 22 2.53 29.28 15.42
C LEU A 22 1.47 28.18 15.37
N LEU A 23 0.30 28.47 14.78
CA LEU A 23 -0.76 27.47 14.54
C LEU A 23 -0.39 26.48 13.41
N GLN A 24 0.45 26.88 12.46
CA GLN A 24 0.87 26.06 11.31
C GLN A 24 2.06 25.12 11.60
N ARG A 25 2.67 25.18 12.79
CA ARG A 25 3.90 24.42 13.10
C ARG A 25 3.73 22.89 12.97
N ASN A 26 2.53 22.37 13.24
CA ASN A 26 2.21 20.94 13.09
C ASN A 26 1.81 20.56 11.64
N SER A 27 1.42 21.52 10.82
CA SER A 27 0.93 21.29 9.45
C SER A 27 2.06 21.29 8.42
N PHE A 28 3.12 22.09 8.64
CA PHE A 28 4.24 22.19 7.69
C PHE A 28 5.13 20.95 7.70
N ALA A 29 5.34 20.33 8.87
CA ALA A 29 6.09 19.08 8.99
C ALA A 29 5.35 17.91 8.32
N SER A 30 4.01 17.86 8.40
CA SER A 30 3.19 16.86 7.69
C SER A 30 3.14 17.09 6.17
N LEU A 31 3.33 18.32 5.71
CA LEU A 31 3.40 18.65 4.28
C LEU A 31 4.76 18.30 3.67
N LEU A 32 5.85 18.45 4.45
CA LEU A 32 7.22 18.12 4.07
C LEU A 32 7.54 16.63 4.24
N ALA A 33 6.91 15.97 5.21
CA ALA A 33 6.89 14.52 5.32
C ALA A 33 5.96 13.98 4.22
N GLY A 34 6.46 13.91 2.98
CA GLY A 34 5.73 13.26 1.90
C GLY A 34 5.21 11.92 2.39
N ASN A 35 3.90 11.70 2.33
CA ASN A 35 3.26 10.45 2.72
C ASN A 35 3.75 9.35 1.79
N LYS A 36 4.91 8.76 2.10
CA LYS A 36 5.45 7.63 1.38
C LYS A 36 4.53 6.45 1.66
N ILE A 37 3.79 6.04 0.64
CA ILE A 37 2.92 4.88 0.69
C ILE A 37 3.82 3.65 0.60
N PHE A 38 3.99 2.95 1.73
CA PHE A 38 4.80 1.74 1.79
C PHE A 38 3.95 0.50 1.48
N GLY A 39 4.52 -0.37 0.63
CA GLY A 39 4.00 -1.71 0.38
C GLY A 39 4.87 -2.78 1.03
N ILE A 40 4.28 -3.95 1.26
CA ILE A 40 5.01 -5.14 1.71
C ILE A 40 4.53 -6.36 0.94
N GLN A 41 5.49 -7.19 0.53
CA GLN A 41 5.24 -8.58 0.13
C GLN A 41 5.23 -9.44 1.39
N VAL A 42 4.05 -9.98 1.73
CA VAL A 42 3.81 -10.74 2.96
C VAL A 42 4.58 -12.07 3.04
N TYR A 43 5.22 -12.51 1.95
CA TYR A 43 6.20 -13.61 2.02
C TYR A 43 7.34 -13.33 3.02
N SER A 44 7.71 -12.06 3.25
CA SER A 44 8.69 -11.67 4.26
C SER A 44 8.29 -12.02 5.70
N VAL A 45 7.00 -12.26 5.95
CA VAL A 45 6.42 -12.65 7.24
C VAL A 45 5.54 -13.90 7.10
N LYS A 46 5.90 -14.80 6.17
CA LYS A 46 5.09 -15.96 5.78
C LYS A 46 4.75 -16.88 6.95
N GLU A 47 5.63 -17.02 7.93
CA GLU A 47 5.40 -17.87 9.11
C GLU A 47 4.26 -17.33 9.98
N ASP A 48 4.14 -16.01 10.12
CA ASP A 48 3.06 -15.39 10.89
C ASP A 48 1.75 -15.33 10.08
N MET A 49 1.85 -15.10 8.77
CA MET A 49 0.71 -15.19 7.86
C MET A 49 0.10 -16.60 7.86
N ALA A 50 0.92 -17.65 7.92
CA ALA A 50 0.44 -19.03 7.99
C ALA A 50 -0.26 -19.37 9.31
N LYS A 51 0.10 -18.69 10.42
CA LYS A 51 -0.53 -18.91 11.74
C LYS A 51 -1.83 -18.14 11.89
N ASP A 52 -1.79 -16.83 11.64
CA ASP A 52 -2.96 -15.96 11.74
C ASP A 52 -2.81 -14.77 10.76
N PRO A 53 -3.35 -14.89 9.53
CA PRO A 53 -3.19 -13.85 8.52
C PRO A 53 -3.92 -12.56 8.90
N LYS A 54 -5.07 -12.64 9.58
CA LYS A 54 -5.82 -11.46 10.00
C LYS A 54 -5.04 -10.68 11.06
N ALA A 55 -4.57 -11.34 12.11
CA ALA A 55 -3.78 -10.69 13.15
C ALA A 55 -2.49 -10.08 12.58
N THR A 56 -1.80 -10.80 11.69
CA THR A 56 -0.57 -10.34 11.04
C THR A 56 -0.82 -9.08 10.20
N LEU A 57 -1.84 -9.08 9.33
CA LEU A 57 -2.22 -7.90 8.52
C LEU A 57 -2.61 -6.70 9.40
N LYS A 58 -3.34 -6.93 10.49
CA LYS A 58 -3.66 -5.89 11.47
C LYS A 58 -2.41 -5.32 12.14
N GLN A 59 -1.37 -6.12 12.34
CA GLN A 59 -0.12 -5.64 12.90
C GLN A 59 0.70 -4.85 11.86
N LEU A 60 0.75 -5.32 10.61
CA LEU A 60 1.40 -4.61 9.50
C LEU A 60 0.78 -3.22 9.27
N SER A 61 -0.55 -3.09 9.38
CA SER A 61 -1.19 -1.77 9.24
C SER A 61 -0.75 -0.77 10.32
N LYS A 62 -0.52 -1.23 11.55
CA LYS A 62 0.03 -0.39 12.64
C LYS A 62 1.47 0.03 12.39
N TYR A 63 2.24 -0.77 11.66
CA TYR A 63 3.59 -0.41 11.24
C TYR A 63 3.62 0.58 10.06
N GLY A 64 2.46 0.94 9.52
CA GLY A 64 2.34 1.97 8.49
C GLY A 64 2.34 1.44 7.06
N TYR A 65 2.32 0.12 6.86
CA TYR A 65 2.11 -0.45 5.53
C TYR A 65 0.69 -0.14 5.03
N LYS A 66 0.59 0.17 3.74
CA LYS A 66 -0.65 0.57 3.07
C LYS A 66 -0.98 -0.29 1.87
N LYS A 67 0.02 -0.88 1.22
CA LYS A 67 -0.14 -1.76 0.07
C LYS A 67 0.30 -3.18 0.44
N ILE A 68 -0.51 -4.17 0.08
CA ILE A 68 -0.23 -5.57 0.36
C ILE A 68 -0.03 -6.30 -0.96
N GLU A 69 1.14 -6.89 -1.11
CA GLU A 69 1.39 -7.92 -2.09
C GLU A 69 1.28 -9.29 -1.40
N SER A 70 0.41 -10.14 -1.94
CA SER A 70 0.13 -11.49 -1.42
C SER A 70 0.97 -12.56 -2.12
N PHE A 71 0.81 -13.81 -1.71
CA PHE A 71 1.29 -14.97 -2.44
C PHE A 71 0.34 -16.15 -2.32
N GLU A 72 0.40 -17.08 -3.26
CA GLU A 72 -0.43 -18.28 -3.28
C GLU A 72 0.14 -19.36 -2.35
N GLY A 73 -0.57 -19.60 -1.25
CA GLY A 73 -0.31 -20.71 -0.32
C GLY A 73 -1.48 -21.69 -0.26
N PRO A 74 -1.50 -22.59 0.74
CA PRO A 74 -2.60 -23.56 0.94
C PRO A 74 -3.97 -22.92 1.11
N GLN A 75 -4.03 -21.68 1.58
CA GLN A 75 -5.25 -20.90 1.76
C GLN A 75 -5.58 -19.98 0.56
N GLY A 76 -4.93 -20.22 -0.59
CA GLY A 76 -5.01 -19.37 -1.77
C GLY A 76 -4.33 -18.01 -1.57
N ILE A 77 -4.54 -17.10 -2.53
CA ILE A 77 -3.97 -15.74 -2.51
C ILE A 77 -4.70 -14.79 -1.55
N PHE A 78 -5.87 -15.20 -1.04
CA PHE A 78 -6.74 -14.41 -0.16
C PHE A 78 -6.82 -14.96 1.27
N TRP A 79 -5.91 -15.86 1.66
CA TRP A 79 -5.74 -16.30 3.05
C TRP A 79 -7.01 -16.91 3.67
N GLY A 80 -7.72 -17.73 2.89
CA GLY A 80 -8.91 -18.46 3.31
C GLY A 80 -10.18 -17.61 3.37
N MET A 81 -10.10 -16.34 2.95
CA MET A 81 -11.24 -15.46 2.76
C MET A 81 -11.66 -15.45 1.29
N THR A 82 -12.90 -15.03 1.02
CA THR A 82 -13.27 -14.61 -0.34
C THR A 82 -12.47 -13.34 -0.72
N ASN A 83 -12.34 -13.08 -2.02
CA ASN A 83 -11.69 -11.86 -2.53
C ASN A 83 -12.29 -10.60 -1.88
N LYS A 84 -13.63 -10.50 -1.82
CA LYS A 84 -14.35 -9.36 -1.24
C LYS A 84 -14.12 -9.19 0.25
N GLU A 85 -14.14 -10.29 1.02
CA GLU A 85 -13.85 -10.25 2.45
C GLU A 85 -12.41 -9.81 2.72
N TYR A 86 -11.46 -10.32 1.93
CA TYR A 86 -10.06 -9.93 2.03
C TYR A 86 -9.88 -8.44 1.76
N ALA A 87 -10.45 -7.93 0.67
CA ALA A 87 -10.39 -6.52 0.31
C ALA A 87 -11.08 -5.62 1.35
N ALA A 88 -12.26 -6.02 1.83
CA ALA A 88 -12.98 -5.31 2.88
C ALA A 88 -12.18 -5.28 4.19
N TYR A 89 -11.53 -6.38 4.55
CA TYR A 89 -10.69 -6.47 5.74
C TYR A 89 -9.49 -5.52 5.65
N LEU A 90 -8.75 -5.56 4.53
CA LEU A 90 -7.63 -4.65 4.29
C LEU A 90 -8.08 -3.19 4.30
N LYS A 91 -9.20 -2.87 3.64
CA LYS A 91 -9.78 -1.53 3.62
C LYS A 91 -10.13 -1.05 5.04
N GLY A 92 -10.70 -1.91 5.87
CA GLY A 92 -10.97 -1.61 7.29
C GLY A 92 -9.71 -1.31 8.11
N LEU A 93 -8.55 -1.80 7.68
CA LEU A 93 -7.24 -1.50 8.27
C LEU A 93 -6.55 -0.29 7.61
N GLY A 94 -7.19 0.36 6.64
CA GLY A 94 -6.60 1.45 5.86
C GLY A 94 -5.47 0.98 4.94
N MET A 95 -5.57 -0.26 4.44
CA MET A 95 -4.66 -0.87 3.47
C MET A 95 -5.42 -1.28 2.21
N GLN A 96 -4.69 -1.62 1.15
CA GLN A 96 -5.24 -2.12 -0.11
C GLN A 96 -4.46 -3.34 -0.62
N PRO A 97 -5.14 -4.33 -1.22
CA PRO A 97 -4.46 -5.35 -2.00
C PRO A 97 -3.93 -4.73 -3.30
N THR A 98 -2.69 -5.01 -3.68
CA THR A 98 -2.09 -4.47 -4.92
C THR A 98 -1.67 -5.53 -5.90
N SER A 99 -1.06 -6.60 -5.40
CA SER A 99 -0.47 -7.64 -6.23
C SER A 99 -0.53 -8.99 -5.53
N SER A 100 -0.34 -10.08 -6.27
CA SER A 100 -0.12 -11.39 -5.68
C SER A 100 0.82 -12.24 -6.54
N HIS A 101 1.74 -12.94 -5.89
CA HIS A 101 2.47 -14.05 -6.50
C HIS A 101 1.53 -15.25 -6.63
N CYS A 102 1.32 -15.78 -7.83
CA CYS A 102 0.48 -16.96 -8.04
C CYS A 102 0.99 -17.87 -9.16
N ASP A 103 0.56 -19.12 -9.13
CA ASP A 103 0.70 -20.04 -10.24
C ASP A 103 -0.27 -19.62 -11.36
N ILE A 104 0.27 -19.00 -12.40
CA ILE A 104 -0.48 -18.53 -13.58
C ILE A 104 -0.89 -19.67 -14.52
N SER A 105 -0.40 -20.90 -14.31
CA SER A 105 -0.79 -22.04 -15.12
C SER A 105 -2.09 -22.71 -14.65
N LYS A 106 -2.62 -22.28 -13.48
CA LYS A 106 -3.79 -22.89 -12.84
C LYS A 106 -4.80 -21.83 -12.44
N ASP A 107 -6.05 -22.03 -12.86
CA ASP A 107 -7.20 -21.16 -12.54
C ASP A 107 -6.94 -19.67 -12.76
N PHE A 108 -6.08 -19.30 -13.71
CA PHE A 108 -5.62 -17.92 -13.84
C PHE A 108 -6.76 -16.95 -14.13
N GLU A 109 -7.67 -17.30 -15.05
CA GLU A 109 -8.84 -16.47 -15.38
C GLU A 109 -9.73 -16.21 -14.17
N ARG A 110 -9.94 -17.22 -13.33
CA ARG A 110 -10.70 -17.08 -12.10
C ARG A 110 -9.98 -16.14 -11.12
N LYS A 111 -8.68 -16.36 -10.89
CA LYS A 111 -7.86 -15.51 -10.02
C LYS A 111 -7.83 -14.07 -10.52
N ALA A 112 -7.68 -13.86 -11.83
CA ALA A 112 -7.65 -12.56 -12.47
C ALA A 112 -8.99 -11.83 -12.32
N ALA A 113 -10.11 -12.52 -12.55
CA ALA A 113 -11.44 -11.95 -12.36
C ALA A 113 -11.69 -11.56 -10.89
N GLU A 114 -11.36 -12.45 -9.95
CA GLU A 114 -11.48 -12.20 -8.51
C GLU A 114 -10.60 -11.04 -8.03
N ALA A 115 -9.37 -10.95 -8.54
CA ALA A 115 -8.42 -9.88 -8.26
C ALA A 115 -8.90 -8.53 -8.84
N ALA A 116 -9.34 -8.52 -10.09
CA ALA A 116 -9.87 -7.34 -10.76
C ALA A 116 -11.12 -6.78 -10.04
N GLU A 117 -12.01 -7.66 -9.57
CA GLU A 117 -13.23 -7.26 -8.84
C GLU A 117 -12.92 -6.47 -7.55
N ILE A 118 -11.75 -6.70 -6.95
CA ILE A 118 -11.30 -6.02 -5.74
C ILE A 118 -10.24 -4.93 -5.98
N GLY A 119 -9.93 -4.63 -7.24
CA GLY A 119 -8.94 -3.63 -7.62
C GLY A 119 -7.48 -4.03 -7.36
N MET A 120 -7.19 -5.33 -7.29
CA MET A 120 -5.82 -5.83 -7.28
C MET A 120 -5.28 -5.84 -8.71
N GLU A 121 -4.26 -5.01 -8.98
CA GLU A 121 -3.80 -4.68 -10.34
C GLU A 121 -2.89 -5.73 -10.97
N TYR A 122 -2.15 -6.50 -10.16
CA TYR A 122 -1.12 -7.42 -10.68
C TYR A 122 -1.25 -8.84 -10.14
N LEU A 123 -1.23 -9.82 -11.04
CA LEU A 123 -0.92 -11.21 -10.73
C LEU A 123 0.45 -11.53 -11.34
N ILE A 124 1.36 -12.01 -10.51
CA ILE A 124 2.77 -12.12 -10.84
C ILE A 124 3.15 -13.59 -10.83
N CYS A 125 3.80 -14.05 -11.89
CA CYS A 125 4.51 -15.34 -11.89
C CYS A 125 5.90 -15.13 -11.27
N PRO A 126 6.15 -15.59 -10.03
CA PRO A 126 7.38 -15.25 -9.34
C PRO A 126 8.58 -16.11 -9.76
N TYR A 127 8.33 -17.24 -10.42
CA TYR A 127 9.36 -18.23 -10.74
C TYR A 127 8.95 -19.15 -11.88
N LYS A 128 9.83 -19.29 -12.88
CA LYS A 128 9.69 -20.21 -14.04
C LYS A 128 10.86 -21.22 -14.12
N GLY A 129 11.57 -21.45 -13.01
CA GLY A 129 12.78 -22.28 -13.02
C GLY A 129 14.06 -21.48 -13.29
N ALA A 130 15.21 -22.10 -13.02
CA ALA A 130 16.51 -21.57 -13.45
C ALA A 130 16.66 -21.74 -14.96
N GLN A 131 17.02 -20.66 -15.65
CA GLN A 131 17.25 -20.66 -17.10
C GLN A 131 18.74 -20.76 -17.41
N LYS A 132 19.09 -21.45 -18.48
CA LYS A 132 20.50 -21.71 -18.85
C LYS A 132 21.05 -20.66 -19.82
N SER A 133 20.17 -19.93 -20.51
CA SER A 133 20.54 -18.97 -21.54
C SER A 133 19.55 -17.80 -21.62
N ILE A 134 19.94 -16.73 -22.31
CA ILE A 134 19.06 -15.59 -22.60
C ILE A 134 17.88 -15.98 -23.51
N ASP A 135 18.05 -16.94 -24.41
CA ASP A 135 16.99 -17.36 -25.32
C ASP A 135 15.92 -18.19 -24.59
N ASP A 136 16.30 -18.91 -23.52
CA ASP A 136 15.34 -19.51 -22.60
C ASP A 136 14.45 -18.44 -21.93
N TYR A 137 15.06 -17.34 -21.46
CA TYR A 137 14.31 -16.22 -20.88
C TYR A 137 13.36 -15.56 -21.89
N LYS A 138 13.80 -15.36 -23.14
CA LYS A 138 12.95 -14.79 -24.20
C LYS A 138 11.73 -15.67 -24.49
N ARG A 139 11.94 -16.99 -24.61
CA ARG A 139 10.83 -17.94 -24.83
C ARG A 139 9.79 -17.90 -23.72
N ILE A 140 10.23 -17.75 -22.46
CA ILE A 140 9.31 -17.61 -21.32
C ILE A 140 8.57 -16.28 -21.37
N ALA A 141 9.22 -15.19 -21.79
CA ALA A 141 8.56 -13.89 -21.93
C ALA A 141 7.42 -13.91 -22.95
N ASP A 142 7.54 -14.72 -24.01
CA ASP A 142 6.49 -14.90 -25.02
C ASP A 142 5.24 -15.65 -24.50
N GLU A 143 5.29 -16.21 -23.28
CA GLU A 143 4.14 -16.87 -22.64
C GLU A 143 3.17 -15.90 -21.92
N PHE A 144 3.50 -14.60 -21.86
CA PHE A 144 2.75 -13.55 -21.15
C PHE A 144 2.18 -12.50 -22.12
#